data_AF-A0A357NBW3-F1
#
_entry.id   AF-A0A357NBW3-F1
#
_cell.length_a   1.000
_cell.length_b   1.000
_cell.length_c   1.000
_cell.angle_alpha   90.00
_cell.angle_beta   90.00
_cell.angle_gamma   90.00
#
_symmetry.space_group_name_H-M   'P 1'
#
loop_
_entity.id
_entity.type
_entity.pdbx_description
1 polymer ?
#
loop_
_entity_poly.entity_id
_entity_poly.type
_entity_poly.pdbx_seq_one_letter_code
_entity_poly.pdbx_strand_id
1 'polypeptide(L)'
;MLEKMRTILELRRKHPFYVRSLATILMLNVGLNSYFGKPEEYEEALDLLREELENAPVNETDLQKVIPLVWAGGTGQEFGIYEAIDEAGGALLGLRSVPFKLYREDVPPVESLARWVYDNAGAGAGVYARNVLEHEVNRLNARGIILYGYIGCSFASVDREMWRKYFHERGIASINLEGSFQTGAPSGQVMTRVKAFIEMLS
;
A
#
# COMPACT_ATOMS: atom_id res chain seq x y z
N MET A 1 -8.90 -16.57 -2.19
CA MET A 1 -8.89 -15.08 -2.29
C MET A 1 -7.58 -14.42 -1.83
N LEU A 2 -7.17 -14.52 -0.55
CA LEU A 2 -5.96 -13.82 -0.06
C LEU A 2 -4.68 -14.19 -0.83
N GLU A 3 -4.49 -15.47 -1.16
CA GLU A 3 -3.35 -15.91 -1.98
C GLU A 3 -3.36 -15.29 -3.37
N LYS A 4 -4.54 -15.26 -4.03
CA LYS A 4 -4.73 -14.65 -5.35
C LYS A 4 -4.32 -13.18 -5.33
N MET A 5 -4.77 -12.45 -4.30
CA MET A 5 -4.40 -11.05 -4.10
C MET A 5 -2.89 -10.89 -3.91
N ARG A 6 -2.27 -11.69 -3.04
CA ARG A 6 -0.82 -11.66 -2.82
C ARG A 6 -0.05 -11.89 -4.13
N THR A 7 -0.47 -12.86 -4.93
CA THR A 7 0.15 -13.14 -6.24
C THR A 7 0.05 -11.93 -7.18
N ILE A 8 -1.12 -11.30 -7.29
CA ILE A 8 -1.32 -10.10 -8.12
C ILE A 8 -0.41 -8.95 -7.63
N LEU A 9 -0.32 -8.72 -6.32
CA LEU A 9 0.55 -7.68 -5.76
C LEU A 9 2.04 -7.97 -6.05
N GLU A 10 2.49 -9.24 -5.99
CA GLU A 10 3.85 -9.60 -6.37
C GLU A 10 4.11 -9.41 -7.86
N LEU A 11 3.17 -9.80 -8.73
CA LEU A 11 3.28 -9.62 -10.17
C LEU A 11 3.36 -8.13 -10.53
N ARG A 12 2.58 -7.27 -9.85
CA ARG A 12 2.62 -5.81 -10.07
C ARG A 12 4.02 -5.23 -9.88
N ARG A 13 4.89 -5.83 -9.06
CA ARG A 13 6.27 -5.36 -8.91
C ARG A 13 7.07 -5.41 -10.21
N LYS A 14 6.71 -6.31 -11.13
CA LYS A 14 7.29 -6.40 -12.48
C LYS A 14 6.58 -5.48 -13.49
N HIS A 15 5.37 -5.03 -13.14
CA HIS A 15 4.50 -4.21 -13.99
C HIS A 15 3.94 -3.01 -13.20
N PRO A 16 4.80 -2.09 -12.71
CA PRO A 16 4.43 -1.09 -11.71
C PRO A 16 3.29 -0.16 -12.14
N PHE A 17 3.12 0.05 -13.45
CA PHE A 17 2.10 0.94 -14.02
C PHE A 17 0.95 0.22 -14.73
N TYR A 18 0.96 -1.11 -14.80
CA TYR A 18 -0.13 -1.88 -15.41
C TYR A 18 -1.40 -1.78 -14.55
N VAL A 19 -1.24 -1.98 -13.24
CA VAL A 19 -2.26 -1.64 -12.23
C VAL A 19 -1.77 -0.46 -11.44
N ARG A 20 -2.31 0.73 -11.71
CA ARG A 20 -1.89 1.95 -11.02
C ARG A 20 -2.28 1.96 -9.53
N SER A 21 -1.73 2.93 -8.79
CA SER A 21 -1.86 3.00 -7.32
C SER A 21 -3.32 3.10 -6.87
N LEU A 22 -4.16 3.88 -7.55
CA LEU A 22 -5.59 4.01 -7.21
C LEU A 22 -6.32 2.66 -7.33
N ALA A 23 -6.17 1.98 -8.46
CA ALA A 23 -6.81 0.68 -8.70
C ALA A 23 -6.36 -0.35 -7.65
N THR A 24 -5.07 -0.34 -7.30
CA THR A 24 -4.54 -1.18 -6.23
C THR A 24 -5.22 -0.90 -4.89
N ILE A 25 -5.35 0.37 -4.51
CA ILE A 25 -5.97 0.76 -3.23
C ILE A 25 -7.46 0.39 -3.19
N LEU A 26 -8.19 0.58 -4.28
CA LEU A 26 -9.61 0.20 -4.38
C LEU A 26 -9.79 -1.32 -4.30
N MET A 27 -8.96 -2.07 -5.02
CA MET A 27 -8.94 -3.53 -4.99
C MET A 27 -8.76 -4.06 -3.56
N LEU A 28 -7.91 -3.40 -2.76
CA LEU A 28 -7.64 -3.83 -1.39
C LEU A 28 -8.69 -3.36 -0.39
N ASN A 29 -9.18 -2.12 -0.48
CA ASN A 29 -10.11 -1.59 0.51
C ASN A 29 -11.55 -2.01 0.28
N VAL A 30 -11.98 -2.03 -0.97
CA VAL A 30 -13.38 -2.34 -1.31
C VAL A 30 -13.45 -3.79 -1.76
N GLY A 31 -12.52 -4.22 -2.61
CA GLY A 31 -12.50 -5.59 -3.11
C GLY A 31 -12.33 -6.65 -2.02
N LEU A 32 -11.33 -6.55 -1.14
CA LEU A 32 -11.14 -7.56 -0.09
C LEU A 32 -12.20 -7.50 1.02
N ASN A 33 -12.81 -6.34 1.26
CA ASN A 33 -13.77 -6.18 2.37
C ASN A 33 -15.20 -6.54 1.96
N SER A 34 -15.62 -6.17 0.75
CA SER A 34 -17.02 -6.32 0.32
C SER A 34 -17.18 -6.91 -1.08
N TYR A 35 -16.07 -7.20 -1.78
CA TYR A 35 -16.09 -7.68 -3.16
C TYR A 35 -16.88 -6.77 -4.12
N PHE A 36 -16.96 -5.47 -3.80
CA PHE A 36 -17.85 -4.52 -4.49
C PHE A 36 -19.33 -4.94 -4.54
N GLY A 37 -19.76 -5.84 -3.64
CA GLY A 37 -21.10 -6.45 -3.64
C GLY A 37 -21.30 -7.53 -4.70
N LYS A 38 -20.24 -7.97 -5.37
CA LYS A 38 -20.25 -8.90 -6.52
C LYS A 38 -19.11 -9.91 -6.41
N PRO A 39 -19.21 -10.90 -5.51
CA PRO A 39 -18.09 -11.80 -5.19
C PRO A 39 -17.60 -12.62 -6.38
N GLU A 40 -18.51 -13.15 -7.19
CA GLU A 40 -18.16 -13.98 -8.35
C GLU A 40 -17.47 -13.15 -9.43
N GLU A 41 -18.06 -12.02 -9.83
CA GLU A 41 -17.47 -11.16 -10.86
C GLU A 41 -16.17 -10.52 -10.42
N TYR A 42 -16.04 -10.18 -9.13
CA TYR A 42 -14.77 -9.71 -8.57
C TYR A 42 -13.71 -10.80 -8.63
N GLU A 43 -14.06 -12.05 -8.30
CA GLU A 43 -13.13 -13.15 -8.36
C GLU A 43 -12.65 -13.45 -9.79
N GLU A 44 -13.58 -13.44 -10.77
CA GLU A 44 -13.28 -13.56 -12.19
C GLU A 44 -12.37 -12.44 -12.69
N ALA A 45 -12.65 -11.19 -12.30
CA ALA A 45 -11.82 -10.05 -12.66
C ALA A 45 -10.38 -10.16 -12.11
N LEU A 46 -10.21 -10.73 -10.91
CA LEU A 46 -8.88 -11.00 -10.36
C LEU A 46 -8.16 -12.13 -11.09
N ASP A 47 -8.87 -13.17 -11.53
CA ASP A 47 -8.27 -14.24 -12.32
C ASP A 47 -7.79 -13.72 -13.67
N LEU A 48 -8.62 -12.92 -14.36
CA LEU A 48 -8.24 -12.26 -15.61
C LEU A 48 -7.03 -11.35 -15.40
N LEU A 49 -7.05 -10.51 -14.36
CA LEU A 49 -5.92 -9.62 -14.06
C LEU A 49 -4.62 -10.39 -13.77
N ARG A 50 -4.71 -11.52 -13.07
CA ARG A 50 -3.55 -12.38 -12.83
C ARG A 50 -3.02 -12.92 -14.16
N GLU A 51 -3.88 -13.47 -15.01
CA GLU A 51 -3.50 -14.01 -16.31
C GLU A 51 -2.86 -12.94 -17.20
N GLU A 52 -3.44 -11.74 -17.24
CA GLU A 52 -2.88 -10.60 -17.95
C GLU A 52 -1.47 -10.25 -17.46
N LEU A 53 -1.28 -10.13 -16.13
CA LEU A 53 0.01 -9.80 -15.54
C LEU A 53 1.06 -10.92 -15.69
N GLU A 54 0.66 -12.18 -15.73
CA GLU A 54 1.57 -13.32 -15.94
C GLU A 54 2.11 -13.36 -17.37
N ASN A 55 1.30 -12.93 -18.34
CA ASN A 55 1.62 -13.00 -19.77
C ASN A 55 2.07 -11.66 -20.37
N ALA A 56 1.87 -10.54 -19.67
CA ALA A 56 2.30 -9.22 -20.14
C ALA A 56 3.83 -9.16 -20.24
N PRO A 57 4.38 -8.56 -21.32
CA PRO A 57 5.81 -8.31 -21.40
C PRO A 57 6.23 -7.32 -20.30
N VAL A 58 7.35 -7.62 -19.64
CA VAL A 58 7.95 -6.70 -18.67
C VAL A 58 8.53 -5.51 -19.42
N ASN A 59 8.11 -4.30 -19.03
CA ASN A 59 8.69 -3.07 -19.57
C ASN A 59 9.91 -2.67 -18.73
N GLU A 60 11.10 -3.02 -19.21
CA GLU A 60 12.38 -2.69 -18.56
C GLU A 60 12.58 -1.18 -18.37
N THR A 61 12.03 -0.35 -19.27
CA THR A 61 12.12 1.10 -19.15
C THR A 61 11.33 1.62 -17.95
N ASP A 62 10.15 1.03 -17.71
CA ASP A 62 9.32 1.39 -16.56
C ASP A 62 9.98 0.94 -15.26
N LEU A 63 10.57 -0.26 -15.23
CA LEU A 63 11.29 -0.78 -14.07
C LEU A 63 12.52 0.06 -13.70
N GLN A 64 13.22 0.61 -14.68
CA GLN A 64 14.37 1.49 -14.41
C GLN A 64 13.96 2.87 -13.89
N LYS A 65 12.82 3.38 -14.33
CA LYS A 65 12.37 4.74 -14.00
C LYS A 65 11.53 4.80 -12.72
N VAL A 66 10.76 3.76 -12.43
CA VAL A 66 9.79 3.75 -11.32
C VAL A 66 10.46 4.07 -9.99
N ILE A 67 9.81 4.93 -9.20
CA ILE A 67 10.17 5.16 -7.80
C ILE A 67 9.31 4.21 -6.95
N PRO A 68 9.84 3.08 -6.45
CA PRO A 68 9.08 2.15 -5.63
C PRO A 68 8.83 2.77 -4.25
N LEU A 69 7.56 2.91 -3.89
CA LEU A 69 7.12 3.54 -2.66
C LEU A 69 6.35 2.56 -1.77
N VAL A 70 6.48 2.75 -0.45
CA VAL A 70 5.66 2.09 0.55
C VAL A 70 4.60 3.05 1.07
N TRP A 71 3.34 2.64 1.08
CA TRP A 71 2.23 3.37 1.67
C TRP A 71 1.89 2.85 3.05
N ALA A 72 1.87 3.76 4.03
CA ALA A 72 1.57 3.44 5.43
C ALA A 72 0.41 4.29 5.95
N GLY A 73 -0.57 3.63 6.55
CA GLY A 73 -1.66 4.27 7.27
C GLY A 73 -3.01 4.16 6.55
N GLY A 74 -3.81 5.22 6.68
CA GLY A 74 -5.15 5.27 6.12
C GLY A 74 -5.13 5.22 4.59
N THR A 75 -6.22 4.79 3.98
CA THR A 75 -6.29 4.62 2.54
C THR A 75 -7.04 5.74 1.82
N GLY A 76 -7.03 6.94 2.40
CA GLY A 76 -7.38 8.23 1.79
C GLY A 76 -8.64 8.26 0.91
N GLN A 77 -9.65 9.04 1.30
CA GLN A 77 -10.84 9.21 0.45
C GLN A 77 -10.64 10.26 -0.69
N GLU A 78 -9.45 10.87 -0.72
CA GLU A 78 -9.00 11.84 -1.72
C GLU A 78 -8.22 11.13 -2.84
N PHE A 79 -8.94 10.40 -3.71
CA PHE A 79 -8.34 9.47 -4.69
C PHE A 79 -7.29 10.09 -5.62
N GLY A 80 -7.37 11.39 -5.90
CA GLY A 80 -6.40 12.08 -6.75
C GLY A 80 -4.96 12.07 -6.21
N ILE A 81 -4.75 11.77 -4.93
CA ILE A 81 -3.40 11.61 -4.38
C ILE A 81 -2.65 10.44 -5.02
N TYR A 82 -3.34 9.35 -5.34
CA TYR A 82 -2.75 8.16 -5.93
C TYR A 82 -2.36 8.40 -7.39
N GLU A 83 -3.22 9.10 -8.12
CA GLU A 83 -2.93 9.55 -9.50
C GLU A 83 -1.74 10.49 -9.52
N ALA A 84 -1.65 11.43 -8.57
CA ALA A 84 -0.52 12.35 -8.45
C ALA A 84 0.81 11.62 -8.21
N ILE A 85 0.77 10.53 -7.45
CA ILE A 85 1.95 9.69 -7.20
C ILE A 85 2.40 9.03 -8.51
N ASP A 86 1.45 8.40 -9.21
CA ASP A 86 1.73 7.68 -10.45
C ASP A 86 2.21 8.63 -11.56
N GLU A 87 1.60 9.80 -11.70
CA GLU A 87 1.99 10.83 -12.68
C GLU A 87 3.39 11.40 -12.43
N ALA A 88 3.81 11.47 -11.17
CA ALA A 88 5.15 11.91 -10.81
C ALA A 88 6.22 10.81 -10.98
N GLY A 89 5.85 9.60 -11.42
CA GLY A 89 6.76 8.47 -11.61
C GLY A 89 6.92 7.58 -10.38
N GLY A 90 6.19 7.86 -9.30
CA GLY A 90 6.06 6.97 -8.15
C GLY A 90 5.16 5.78 -8.44
N ALA A 91 5.35 4.67 -7.73
CA ALA A 91 4.38 3.59 -7.71
C ALA A 91 4.26 3.06 -6.28
N LEU A 92 3.03 2.96 -5.76
CA LEU A 92 2.79 2.30 -4.48
C LEU A 92 2.93 0.80 -4.69
N LEU A 93 4.09 0.23 -4.32
CA LEU A 93 4.39 -1.20 -4.48
C LEU A 93 4.39 -1.97 -3.16
N GLY A 94 4.55 -1.25 -2.04
CA GLY A 94 4.44 -1.81 -0.69
C GLY A 94 3.35 -1.15 0.12
N LEU A 95 2.67 -1.92 0.95
CA LEU A 95 1.46 -1.46 1.65
C LEU A 95 1.43 -2.02 3.05
N ARG A 96 1.37 -1.16 4.07
CA ARG A 96 1.30 -1.58 5.48
C ARG A 96 0.02 -2.34 5.81
N SER A 97 -1.09 -1.92 5.21
CA SER A 97 -2.44 -2.32 5.64
C SER A 97 -2.96 -3.58 4.92
N VAL A 98 -2.13 -4.25 4.12
CA VAL A 98 -2.50 -5.49 3.43
C VAL A 98 -2.13 -6.69 4.31
N PRO A 99 -3.06 -7.65 4.53
CA PRO A 99 -2.73 -8.86 5.25
C PRO A 99 -1.85 -9.77 4.36
N PHE A 100 -0.59 -9.96 4.77
CA PHE A 100 0.38 -10.79 4.03
C PHE A 100 0.49 -12.22 4.58
N LYS A 101 0.09 -12.46 5.84
CA LYS A 101 0.10 -13.80 6.43
C LYS A 101 -1.23 -14.50 6.19
N LEU A 102 -1.15 -15.74 5.73
CA LEU A 102 -2.31 -16.61 5.53
C LEU A 102 -2.77 -17.20 6.87
N TYR A 103 -3.97 -17.75 6.88
CA TYR A 103 -4.45 -18.55 8.01
C TYR A 103 -3.55 -19.76 8.22
N ARG A 104 -3.33 -20.13 9.47
CA ARG A 104 -2.66 -21.38 9.82
C ARG A 104 -3.66 -22.53 9.75
N GLU A 105 -3.31 -23.58 9.02
CA GLU A 105 -4.15 -24.77 8.90
C GLU A 105 -3.75 -25.87 9.91
N ASP A 106 -2.62 -25.69 10.61
CA ASP A 106 -2.06 -26.64 11.57
C ASP A 106 -2.56 -26.45 13.02
N VAL A 107 -3.50 -25.51 13.24
CA VAL A 107 -4.06 -25.18 14.57
C VAL A 107 -5.59 -25.08 14.50
N PRO A 108 -6.32 -25.16 15.63
CA PRO A 108 -7.77 -25.01 15.64
C PRO A 108 -8.25 -23.71 14.97
N PRO A 109 -9.42 -23.69 14.29
CA PRO A 109 -9.86 -22.53 13.50
C PRO A 109 -9.94 -21.21 14.26
N VAL A 110 -10.40 -21.24 15.51
CA VAL A 110 -10.48 -20.03 16.36
C VAL A 110 -9.09 -19.50 16.70
N GLU A 111 -8.14 -20.40 16.98
CA GLU A 111 -6.75 -20.03 17.22
C GLU A 111 -6.09 -19.50 15.94
N SER A 112 -6.37 -20.13 14.79
CA SER A 112 -5.89 -19.66 13.48
C SER A 112 -6.35 -18.24 13.19
N LEU A 113 -7.63 -17.94 13.43
CA LEU A 113 -8.17 -16.58 13.29
C LEU A 113 -7.49 -15.59 14.24
N ALA A 114 -7.34 -15.94 15.52
CA ALA A 114 -6.69 -15.06 16.48
C ALA A 114 -5.24 -14.75 16.05
N ARG A 115 -4.47 -15.78 15.68
CA ARG A 115 -3.10 -15.63 15.18
C ARG A 115 -3.05 -14.77 13.93
N TRP A 116 -3.93 -15.01 12.98
CA TRP A 116 -4.02 -14.23 11.74
C TRP A 116 -4.28 -12.75 12.02
N VAL A 117 -5.19 -12.42 12.95
CA VAL A 117 -5.47 -11.03 13.34
C VAL A 117 -4.23 -10.39 13.98
N TYR A 118 -3.59 -11.04 14.96
CA TYR A 118 -2.41 -10.49 15.61
C TYR A 118 -1.25 -10.28 14.65
N ASP A 119 -1.02 -11.26 13.77
CA ASP A 119 0.07 -11.25 12.80
C ASP A 119 -0.09 -10.17 11.74
N ASN A 120 -1.31 -9.92 11.25
CA ASN A 120 -1.55 -9.00 10.15
C ASN A 120 -1.92 -7.58 10.61
N ALA A 121 -2.58 -7.42 11.75
CA ALA A 121 -2.92 -6.08 12.25
C ALA A 121 -1.68 -5.30 12.72
N GLY A 122 -0.58 -6.01 13.04
CA GLY A 122 0.52 -5.46 13.82
C GLY A 122 0.00 -4.93 15.16
N ALA A 123 -0.97 -5.66 15.74
CA ALA A 123 -1.73 -5.20 16.90
C ALA A 123 -0.81 -4.99 18.11
N GLY A 124 -1.12 -3.96 18.91
CA GLY A 124 -0.32 -3.55 20.06
C GLY A 124 0.39 -2.22 19.81
N ALA A 125 1.67 -2.13 20.15
CA ALA A 125 2.43 -0.89 20.04
C ALA A 125 2.84 -0.56 18.59
N GLY A 126 2.92 0.73 18.26
CA GLY A 126 3.29 1.22 16.92
C GLY A 126 4.64 0.70 16.40
N VAL A 127 5.51 0.19 17.26
CA VAL A 127 6.77 -0.48 16.86
C VAL A 127 6.55 -1.80 16.11
N TYR A 128 5.44 -2.50 16.33
CA TYR A 128 5.13 -3.73 15.59
C TYR A 128 4.72 -3.42 14.15
N ALA A 129 3.91 -2.38 13.97
CA ALA A 129 3.57 -1.85 12.65
C ALA A 129 4.80 -1.36 11.88
N ARG A 130 5.77 -0.75 12.58
CA ARG A 130 7.06 -0.35 12.00
C ARG A 130 7.83 -1.54 11.41
N ASN A 131 7.81 -2.70 12.05
CA ASN A 131 8.51 -3.89 11.54
C ASN A 131 7.92 -4.38 10.20
N VAL A 132 6.60 -4.23 10.00
CA VAL A 132 5.96 -4.50 8.70
C VAL A 132 6.44 -3.52 7.64
N LEU A 133 6.54 -2.23 7.99
CA LEU A 133 7.08 -1.21 7.09
C LEU A 133 8.53 -1.49 6.72
N GLU A 134 9.36 -1.87 7.68
CA GLU A 134 10.77 -2.21 7.46
C GLU A 134 10.90 -3.43 6.54
N HIS A 135 10.05 -4.44 6.73
CA HIS A 135 9.97 -5.57 5.82
C HIS A 135 9.64 -5.13 4.39
N GLU A 136 8.61 -4.31 4.20
CA GLU A 136 8.21 -3.82 2.88
C GLU A 136 9.29 -2.96 2.21
N VAL A 137 9.91 -2.04 2.97
CA VAL A 137 11.00 -1.20 2.48
C VAL A 137 12.16 -2.05 1.98
N ASN A 138 12.60 -3.00 2.80
CA ASN A 138 13.73 -3.88 2.45
C ASN A 138 13.38 -4.80 1.28
N ARG A 139 12.19 -5.39 1.30
CA ARG A 139 11.72 -6.32 0.27
C ARG A 139 11.63 -5.66 -1.10
N LEU A 140 11.27 -4.37 -1.15
CA LEU A 140 11.09 -3.60 -2.38
C LEU A 140 12.32 -2.79 -2.80
N ASN A 141 13.35 -2.69 -1.94
CA ASN A 141 14.35 -1.62 -2.03
C ASN A 141 13.66 -0.26 -2.24
N ALA A 142 12.64 0.01 -1.42
CA ALA A 142 11.79 1.18 -1.59
C ALA A 142 12.62 2.47 -1.48
N ARG A 143 12.38 3.42 -2.39
CA ARG A 143 13.05 4.73 -2.39
C ARG A 143 12.43 5.69 -1.39
N GLY A 144 11.19 5.45 -0.97
CA GLY A 144 10.55 6.28 0.04
C GLY A 144 9.28 5.70 0.63
N ILE A 145 8.81 6.35 1.69
CA ILE A 145 7.61 5.96 2.42
C ILE A 145 6.63 7.14 2.48
N ILE A 146 5.38 6.91 2.08
CA ILE A 146 4.29 7.86 2.27
C ILE A 146 3.50 7.44 3.51
N LEU A 147 3.51 8.30 4.52
CA LEU A 147 2.85 8.11 5.81
C LEU A 147 1.55 8.92 5.81
N TYR A 148 0.46 8.29 5.41
CA TYR A 148 -0.84 8.94 5.27
C TYR A 148 -1.72 8.74 6.50
N GLY A 149 -2.33 9.82 6.98
CA GLY A 149 -3.29 9.77 8.08
C GLY A 149 -4.47 10.70 7.86
N TYR A 150 -5.53 10.47 8.61
CA TYR A 150 -6.70 11.35 8.58
C TYR A 150 -6.54 12.46 9.61
N ILE A 151 -6.96 13.66 9.23
CA ILE A 151 -7.06 14.81 10.14
C ILE A 151 -7.91 14.39 11.36
N GLY A 152 -7.37 14.60 12.56
CA GLY A 152 -8.04 14.26 13.82
C GLY A 152 -7.85 12.81 14.31
N CYS A 153 -7.17 11.94 13.56
CA CYS A 153 -6.85 10.58 14.02
C CYS A 153 -5.60 10.58 14.93
N SER A 154 -5.81 10.71 16.24
CA SER A 154 -4.72 10.74 17.24
C SER A 154 -3.86 9.48 17.27
N PHE A 155 -4.45 8.31 16.97
CA PHE A 155 -3.70 7.05 16.87
C PHE A 155 -2.70 7.07 15.71
N ALA A 156 -3.02 7.74 14.60
CA ALA A 156 -2.12 7.81 13.45
C ALA A 156 -1.06 8.90 13.59
N SER A 157 -1.31 10.00 14.32
CA SER A 157 -0.36 11.12 14.38
C SER A 157 0.94 10.77 15.10
N VAL A 158 0.86 10.13 16.27
CA VAL A 158 2.04 9.76 17.07
C VAL A 158 2.88 8.70 16.35
N ASP A 159 2.23 7.64 15.89
CA ASP A 159 2.89 6.52 15.23
C ASP A 159 3.63 6.96 13.95
N ARG A 160 3.01 7.83 13.14
CA ARG A 160 3.65 8.34 11.91
C ARG A 160 4.90 9.16 12.20
N GLU A 161 4.90 10.04 13.20
CA GLU A 161 6.10 10.80 13.55
C GLU A 161 7.21 9.87 14.09
N MET A 162 6.85 8.86 14.88
CA MET A 162 7.80 7.85 15.35
C MET A 162 8.42 7.07 14.18
N TRP A 163 7.61 6.62 13.21
CA TRP A 163 8.08 5.91 12.03
C TRP A 163 8.93 6.81 11.14
N ARG A 164 8.49 8.04 10.88
CA ARG A 164 9.23 9.03 10.10
C ARG A 164 10.63 9.23 10.66
N LYS A 165 10.74 9.49 11.96
CA LYS A 165 12.04 9.63 12.64
C LYS A 165 12.91 8.38 12.46
N TYR A 166 12.35 7.20 12.74
CA TYR A 166 13.08 5.93 12.63
C TYR A 166 13.68 5.69 11.23
N PHE A 167 12.90 5.96 10.19
CA PHE A 167 13.32 5.74 8.80
C PHE A 167 14.28 6.83 8.30
N HIS A 168 14.06 8.10 8.68
CA HIS A 168 15.02 9.18 8.37
C HIS A 168 16.39 8.95 8.99
N GLU A 169 16.45 8.47 10.24
CA GLU A 169 17.71 8.10 10.91
C GLU A 169 18.47 6.97 10.17
N ARG A 170 17.79 6.23 9.30
CA ARG A 170 18.36 5.15 8.46
C ARG A 170 18.52 5.54 6.99
N GLY A 171 18.35 6.83 6.67
CA GLY A 171 18.49 7.34 5.31
C GLY A 171 17.32 7.00 4.37
N ILE A 172 16.20 6.48 4.89
CA ILE A 172 15.00 6.23 4.10
C ILE A 172 14.09 7.45 4.15
N ALA A 173 13.91 8.08 3.00
CA ALA A 173 13.06 9.26 2.86
C ALA A 173 11.60 8.91 3.17
N SER A 174 10.94 9.78 3.93
CA SER A 174 9.52 9.64 4.23
C SER A 174 8.82 10.98 4.41
N ILE A 175 7.53 11.02 4.06
CA ILE A 175 6.67 12.19 4.15
C ILE A 175 5.38 11.89 4.90
N ASN A 176 5.02 12.77 5.84
CA ASN A 176 3.72 12.75 6.51
C ASN A 176 2.70 13.55 5.70
N LEU A 177 1.65 12.88 5.25
CA LEU A 177 0.53 13.48 4.54
C LEU A 177 -0.73 13.32 5.37
N GLU A 178 -1.57 14.34 5.35
CA GLU A 178 -2.87 14.34 6.02
C GLU A 178 -3.94 14.69 5.02
N GLY A 179 -5.05 13.95 5.06
CA GLY A 179 -6.25 14.26 4.32
C GLY A 179 -7.49 14.06 5.17
N SER A 180 -8.65 14.35 4.57
CA SER A 180 -9.93 14.25 5.25
C SER A 180 -10.60 12.88 5.03
N PHE A 181 -11.64 12.59 5.81
CA PHE A 181 -12.56 11.48 5.54
C PHE A 181 -13.54 11.79 4.38
N GLN A 182 -13.52 13.01 3.85
CA GLN A 182 -14.44 13.41 2.81
C GLN A 182 -13.93 12.92 1.46
N THR A 183 -14.85 12.36 0.66
CA THR A 183 -14.59 12.08 -0.74
C THR A 183 -14.55 13.39 -1.52
N GLY A 184 -13.49 13.60 -2.30
CA GLY A 184 -13.35 14.82 -3.08
C GLY A 184 -11.98 14.97 -3.70
N ALA A 185 -11.78 16.13 -4.36
CA ALA A 185 -10.48 16.47 -4.89
C ALA A 185 -9.46 16.62 -3.73
N PRO A 186 -8.24 16.08 -3.86
CA PRO A 186 -7.19 16.32 -2.90
C PRO A 186 -6.89 17.82 -2.83
N SER A 187 -6.52 18.31 -1.65
CA SER A 187 -6.08 19.70 -1.52
C SER A 187 -4.86 19.97 -2.41
N GLY A 188 -4.78 21.17 -3.00
CA GLY A 188 -3.60 21.58 -3.79
C GLY A 188 -2.30 21.48 -3.00
N GLN A 189 -2.36 21.65 -1.67
CA GLN A 189 -1.22 21.46 -0.77
C GLN A 189 -0.71 20.01 -0.79
N VAL A 190 -1.59 19.03 -0.66
CA VAL A 190 -1.22 17.60 -0.69
C VAL A 190 -0.60 17.25 -2.04
N MET A 191 -1.19 17.72 -3.13
CA MET A 191 -0.70 17.48 -4.49
C MET A 191 0.72 18.00 -4.70
N THR A 192 0.99 19.25 -4.32
CA THR A 192 2.33 19.85 -4.45
C THR A 192 3.36 19.12 -3.59
N ARG A 193 3.00 18.72 -2.38
CA ARG A 193 3.90 18.00 -1.47
C ARG A 193 4.25 16.61 -1.98
N VAL A 194 3.29 15.89 -2.57
CA VAL A 194 3.53 14.59 -3.22
C VAL A 194 4.49 14.75 -4.38
N LYS A 195 4.22 15.69 -5.30
CA LYS A 195 5.08 15.91 -6.48
C LYS A 195 6.51 16.26 -6.07
N ALA A 196 6.67 17.21 -5.15
CA ALA A 196 7.98 17.60 -4.64
C ALA A 196 8.72 16.45 -3.94
N PHE A 197 8.00 15.62 -3.18
CA PHE A 197 8.60 14.45 -2.53
C PHE A 197 9.11 13.44 -3.56
N ILE A 198 8.33 13.16 -4.61
CA ILE A 198 8.71 12.18 -5.62
C ILE A 198 9.85 12.71 -6.50
N GLU A 199 9.83 14.00 -6.86
CA GLU A 199 10.91 14.67 -7.58
C GLU A 199 12.25 14.61 -6.80
N MET A 200 12.20 14.78 -5.48
CA MET A 200 13.38 14.62 -4.61
C MET A 200 13.97 13.20 -4.63
N LEU A 201 13.17 12.18 -4.95
CA LEU A 201 13.60 10.77 -4.99
C LEU A 201 14.10 10.32 -6.37
N SER A 202 13.96 11.19 -7.38
CA SER A 202 14.21 10.87 -8.79
C SER A 202 15.69 10.81 -9.13
#